data_AF-A0A0A8HRT3-F1
#
_entry.id   AF-A0A0A8HRT3-F1
#
_cell.length_a   1.000
_cell.length_b   1.000
_cell.length_c   1.000
_cell.angle_alpha   90.00
_cell.angle_beta   90.00
_cell.angle_gamma   90.00
#
_symmetry.space_group_name_H-M   'P 1'
#
loop_
_entity.id
_entity.type
_entity.pdbx_description
1 polymer ?
#
loop_
_entity_poly.entity_id
_entity_poly.type
_entity_poly.pdbx_seq_one_letter_code
_entity_poly.pdbx_strand_id
1 'polypeptide(L)'
;MIMLILLIIILQCLMSLLLYQLKWPLYWVILLYFLPFGIGLFLLQLFYFERRYIDWQVPLDIKLRLKYMYIFTFFEFVLLYLLLFVVK
;
A
#
# COMPACT_ATOMS: atom_id res chain seq x y z
N MET A 1 -5.60 20.51 7.71
CA MET A 1 -6.41 19.62 6.83
C MET A 1 -5.71 19.29 5.50
N ILE A 2 -5.50 20.26 4.60
CA ILE A 2 -4.99 20.01 3.23
C ILE A 2 -3.62 19.30 3.22
N MET A 3 -2.70 19.69 4.09
CA MET A 3 -1.37 19.06 4.21
C MET A 3 -1.46 17.55 4.53
N LEU A 4 -2.37 17.13 5.41
CA LEU A 4 -2.54 15.71 5.77
C LEU A 4 -3.07 14.90 4.59
N ILE A 5 -4.02 15.48 3.84
CA ILE A 5 -4.57 14.86 2.62
C ILE A 5 -3.46 14.67 1.59
N LEU A 6 -2.63 15.69 1.36
CA LEU A 6 -1.47 15.60 0.46
C LEU A 6 -0.51 14.49 0.90
N LEU A 7 -0.24 14.37 2.20
CA LEU A 7 0.65 13.33 2.72
C LEU A 7 0.09 11.92 2.51
N ILE A 8 -1.21 11.72 2.71
CA ILE A 8 -1.90 10.44 2.41
C ILE A 8 -1.78 10.12 0.91
N ILE A 9 -2.00 11.09 0.02
CA ILE A 9 -1.85 10.88 -1.43
C ILE A 9 -0.42 10.50 -1.80
N ILE A 10 0.58 11.13 -1.17
CA ILE A 10 2.00 10.80 -1.40
C ILE A 10 2.30 9.36 -0.97
N LEU A 11 1.82 8.93 0.20
CA LEU A 11 2.00 7.55 0.66
C LEU A 11 1.33 6.54 -0.29
N GLN A 12 0.12 6.82 -0.76
CA GLN A 12 -0.60 5.97 -1.71
C GLN A 12 0.14 5.86 -3.06
N CYS A 13 0.72 6.97 -3.51
CA CYS A 13 1.58 7.03 -4.69
C CYS A 13 2.85 6.19 -4.51
N LEU A 14 3.53 6.33 -3.37
CA LEU A 14 4.74 5.56 -3.05
C LEU A 14 4.45 4.05 -3.01
N MET A 15 3.32 3.63 -2.43
CA MET A 15 2.91 2.22 -2.48
C MET A 15 2.71 1.75 -3.93
N SER A 16 2.00 2.52 -4.74
CA SER A 16 1.75 2.17 -6.14
C SER A 16 3.06 2.06 -6.94
N LEU A 17 4.02 2.95 -6.67
CA LEU A 17 5.35 2.92 -7.28
C LEU A 17 6.15 1.68 -6.84
N LEU A 18 6.09 1.28 -5.57
CA LEU A 18 6.70 0.04 -5.09
C LEU A 18 6.11 -1.19 -5.80
N LEU A 19 4.80 -1.22 -6.02
CA LEU A 19 4.14 -2.30 -6.76
C LEU A 19 4.58 -2.32 -8.23
N TYR A 20 4.69 -1.15 -8.87
CA TYR A 20 5.22 -1.07 -10.24
C TYR A 20 6.65 -1.59 -10.35
N GLN A 21 7.51 -1.28 -9.37
CA GLN A 21 8.89 -1.78 -9.33
C GLN A 21 8.97 -3.30 -9.12
N LEU A 22 7.93 -3.95 -8.59
CA LEU A 22 7.77 -5.41 -8.57
C LEU A 22 7.42 -6.01 -9.94
N LYS A 23 7.44 -5.20 -11.01
CA LYS A 23 7.04 -5.57 -12.38
C LYS A 23 5.58 -6.02 -12.48
N TRP A 24 4.72 -5.50 -11.62
CA TRP A 24 3.29 -5.74 -11.74
C TRP A 24 2.70 -5.00 -12.94
N PRO A 25 1.62 -5.55 -13.53
CA PRO A 25 0.93 -4.88 -14.63
C PRO A 25 0.42 -3.49 -14.20
N LEU A 26 0.52 -2.52 -15.10
CA LEU A 26 0.16 -1.13 -14.83
C LEU A 26 -1.29 -0.98 -14.33
N TYR A 27 -2.23 -1.79 -14.82
CA TYR A 27 -3.62 -1.71 -14.39
C TYR A 27 -3.81 -2.06 -12.91
N TRP A 28 -3.03 -3.01 -12.36
CA TRP A 28 -3.05 -3.32 -10.92
C TRP A 28 -2.41 -2.22 -10.09
N VAL A 29 -1.38 -1.56 -10.63
CA VAL A 29 -0.73 -0.40 -10.00
C VAL A 29 -1.71 0.77 -9.89
N ILE A 30 -2.42 1.07 -10.97
CA ILE A 30 -3.46 2.10 -11.00
C ILE A 30 -4.60 1.73 -10.05
N LEU A 31 -5.04 0.47 -10.06
CA LEU A 31 -6.08 0.00 -9.15
C LEU A 31 -5.67 0.16 -7.68
N LEU A 32 -4.42 -0.19 -7.35
CA LEU A 32 -3.88 0.01 -6.00
C LEU A 32 -3.93 1.49 -5.63
N TYR A 33 -3.51 2.39 -6.51
CA TYR A 33 -3.56 3.84 -6.26
C TYR A 33 -4.96 4.34 -5.88
N PHE A 34 -6.00 3.82 -6.55
CA PHE A 34 -7.39 4.21 -6.30
C PHE A 34 -8.08 3.44 -5.16
N LEU A 35 -7.46 2.40 -4.61
CA LEU A 35 -7.94 1.67 -3.43
C LEU A 35 -7.11 2.10 -2.20
N PRO A 36 -7.49 3.21 -1.54
CA PRO A 36 -6.73 3.77 -0.42
C PRO A 36 -6.78 2.87 0.82
N PHE A 37 -5.98 3.24 1.82
CA PHE A 37 -5.98 2.64 3.16
C PHE A 37 -5.60 1.16 3.14
N GLY A 38 -4.71 0.79 2.23
CA GLY A 38 -4.16 -0.57 2.13
C GLY A 38 -5.16 -1.65 1.73
N ILE A 39 -6.41 -1.34 1.35
CA ILE A 39 -7.38 -2.35 0.89
C ILE A 39 -6.83 -3.06 -0.34
N GLY A 40 -6.30 -2.31 -1.31
CA GLY A 40 -5.70 -2.89 -2.51
C GLY A 40 -4.51 -3.79 -2.17
N LEU A 41 -3.68 -3.41 -1.20
CA LEU A 41 -2.53 -4.20 -0.75
C LEU A 41 -2.98 -5.50 -0.06
N PHE A 42 -4.02 -5.44 0.76
CA PHE A 42 -4.57 -6.61 1.44
C PHE A 42 -5.16 -7.61 0.44
N LEU A 43 -5.93 -7.13 -0.54
CA LEU A 43 -6.45 -7.96 -1.63
C LEU A 43 -5.31 -8.60 -2.42
N LEU A 44 -4.27 -7.84 -2.75
CA LEU A 44 -3.07 -8.33 -3.42
C LEU A 44 -2.38 -9.45 -2.62
N GLN A 45 -2.28 -9.30 -1.30
CA GLN A 45 -1.71 -10.34 -0.45
C GLN A 45 -2.55 -11.61 -0.46
N LEU A 46 -3.84 -11.51 -0.14
CA LEU A 46 -4.75 -12.65 -0.03
C LEU A 46 -4.89 -13.38 -1.37
N PHE A 47 -5.08 -12.63 -2.45
CA PHE A 47 -5.41 -13.19 -3.76
C PHE A 47 -4.20 -13.46 -4.64
N TYR A 48 -3.01 -12.95 -4.36
CA TYR A 48 -1.84 -13.25 -5.19
C TYR A 48 -0.72 -13.90 -4.40
N PHE A 49 -0.21 -13.21 -3.37
CA PHE A 49 1.00 -13.67 -2.70
C PHE A 49 0.79 -14.94 -1.91
N GLU A 50 -0.27 -15.04 -1.11
CA GLU A 50 -0.55 -16.24 -0.31
C GLU A 50 -0.87 -17.46 -1.18
N ARG A 51 -1.55 -17.23 -2.32
CA ARG A 51 -1.89 -18.32 -3.27
C ARG A 51 -0.69 -18.80 -4.08
N ARG A 52 0.26 -17.93 -4.40
CA ARG A 52 1.42 -18.25 -5.25
C ARG A 52 2.66 -18.68 -4.46
N TYR A 53 2.81 -18.20 -3.22
CA TYR A 53 3.95 -18.50 -2.36
C TYR A 53 3.48 -19.23 -1.11
N ILE A 54 3.43 -20.56 -1.22
CA ILE A 54 3.12 -21.46 -0.09
C ILE A 54 4.12 -21.18 1.04
N ASP A 55 3.63 -21.18 2.29
CA ASP A 55 4.40 -20.86 3.51
C ASP A 55 5.15 -19.52 3.46
N TRP A 56 4.67 -18.58 2.65
CA TRP A 56 5.26 -17.24 2.51
C TRP A 56 6.74 -17.25 2.10
N GLN A 57 7.12 -18.24 1.26
CA GLN A 57 8.44 -18.36 0.64
C GLN A 57 8.64 -17.35 -0.50
N VAL A 58 8.28 -16.10 -0.24
CA VAL A 58 8.43 -14.97 -1.16
C VAL A 58 9.92 -14.55 -1.21
N PRO A 59 10.49 -14.30 -2.40
CA PRO A 59 11.83 -13.73 -2.56
C PRO A 59 12.07 -12.50 -1.67
N LEU A 60 13.28 -12.37 -1.16
CA LEU A 60 13.60 -11.38 -0.12
C LEU A 60 13.37 -9.94 -0.59
N ASP A 61 13.69 -9.64 -1.85
CA ASP A 61 13.46 -8.34 -2.49
C ASP A 61 11.97 -7.97 -2.52
N ILE A 62 11.12 -8.93 -2.88
CA ILE A 62 9.67 -8.75 -2.90
C ILE A 62 9.14 -8.58 -1.46
N LYS A 63 9.63 -9.41 -0.53
CA LYS A 63 9.24 -9.38 0.88
C LYS A 63 9.56 -8.03 1.53
N LEU A 64 10.71 -7.43 1.24
CA LEU A 64 11.08 -6.11 1.73
C LEU A 64 10.16 -5.02 1.19
N ARG A 65 9.86 -5.03 -0.11
CA ARG A 65 8.96 -4.06 -0.74
C ARG A 65 7.55 -4.14 -0.17
N LEU A 66 7.02 -5.35 0.02
CA LEU A 66 5.73 -5.56 0.68
C LEU A 66 5.73 -5.02 2.11
N LYS A 67 6.79 -5.26 2.89
CA LYS A 67 6.92 -4.68 4.24
C LYS A 67 6.88 -3.15 4.22
N TYR A 68 7.56 -2.50 3.29
CA TYR A 68 7.50 -1.04 3.16
C TYR A 68 6.09 -0.55 2.81
N MET A 69 5.39 -1.24 1.92
CA MET A 69 3.99 -0.91 1.60
C MET A 69 3.10 -1.03 2.85
N TYR A 70 3.29 -2.05 3.69
CA TYR A 70 2.57 -2.17 4.96
C TYR A 70 2.88 -1.04 5.94
N ILE A 71 4.14 -0.62 6.03
CA ILE A 71 4.53 0.52 6.87
C ILE A 71 3.87 1.81 6.36
N PHE A 72 3.82 2.03 5.05
CA PHE A 72 3.14 3.20 4.48
C PHE A 72 1.63 3.17 4.73
N THR A 73 1.00 2.00 4.58
CA THR A 73 -0.42 1.80 4.94
C THR A 73 -0.68 2.15 6.41
N PHE A 74 0.21 1.73 7.32
CA PHE A 74 0.09 2.09 8.74
C PHE A 74 0.12 3.60 8.94
N PHE A 75 1.06 4.31 8.30
CA PHE A 75 1.12 5.76 8.38
C PHE A 75 -0.12 6.43 7.77
N GLU A 76 -0.67 5.92 6.67
CA GLU A 76 -1.94 6.41 6.11
C GLU A 76 -3.08 6.31 7.13
N PHE A 77 -3.20 5.20 7.85
CA PHE A 77 -4.22 5.04 8.88
C PHE A 77 -4.03 6.04 10.03
N VAL A 78 -2.80 6.26 10.48
CA VAL A 78 -2.50 7.26 11.52
C VAL A 78 -2.88 8.66 11.03
N LEU A 79 -2.51 9.01 9.79
CA LEU A 79 -2.83 10.32 9.21
C LEU A 79 -4.33 10.51 9.00
N LEU A 80 -5.04 9.47 8.57
CA LEU A 80 -6.49 9.48 8.44
C LEU A 80 -7.16 9.69 9.81
N TYR A 81 -6.69 9.00 10.85
CA TYR A 81 -7.19 9.18 12.20
C TYR A 81 -6.98 10.63 12.68
N LEU A 82 -5.79 11.19 12.49
CA LEU A 82 -5.51 12.58 12.83
C LEU A 82 -6.41 13.55 12.05
N LEU A 83 -6.62 13.29 10.76
CA LEU A 83 -7.48 14.11 9.90
C LEU A 83 -8.94 14.09 10.36
N LEU A 84 -9.47 12.94 10.76
CA LEU A 84 -10.89 12.78 11.10
C LEU A 84 -11.21 13.18 12.53
N PHE A 85 -10.30 12.94 13.48
CA PHE A 85 -10.62 13.01 14.91
C PHE A 85 -9.83 14.05 15.69
N VAL A 86 -8.70 14.53 15.17
CA VAL A 86 -7.82 15.47 15.89
C VAL A 86 -7.86 16.86 15.27
N VAL A 87 -7.71 16.94 13.94
CA VAL A 87 -7.71 18.22 13.22
C VAL A 87 -9.15 18.62 12.91
N LYS A 88 -9.65 19.63 13.62
CA LYS A 88 -10.85 20.38 13.23
C LYS A 88 -10.53 21.41 12.16
#